data_AF-A0A7U5GUB8-F1
#
_entry.id   AF-A0A7U5GUB8-F1
#
_cell.length_a   1.000
_cell.length_b   1.000
_cell.length_c   1.000
_cell.angle_alpha   90.00
_cell.angle_beta   90.00
_cell.angle_gamma   90.00
#
_symmetry.space_group_name_H-M   'P 1'
#
loop_
_entity.id
_entity.type
_entity.pdbx_description
1 polymer ?
#
loop_
_entity_poly.entity_id
_entity_poly.type
_entity_poly.pdbx_seq_one_letter_code
_entity_poly.pdbx_strand_id
1 'polypeptide(L)'
;MKNFLQKKLNDKGLTLVELLAVIVILGIIAAIAVPAIGNIIANSKVNALKADGQNVLSAAQMYFTEKGGASVTQKDLIDNGFLEDAGGFAATGATAATVTKVDGGNTITGKAVTKGVSVSFGGATSKDITEADVKATTGKVIVTR
;
A
#
# COMPACT_ATOMS: atom_id res chain seq x y z
N MET A 1 14.45 63.89 -15.34
CA MET A 1 13.59 62.76 -14.90
C MET A 1 12.73 62.24 -16.07
N LYS A 2 13.32 61.66 -17.13
CA LYS A 2 12.56 61.29 -18.35
C LYS A 2 12.92 59.94 -18.97
N ASN A 3 13.70 59.10 -18.27
CA ASN A 3 14.21 57.84 -18.83
C ASN A 3 13.71 56.57 -18.11
N PHE A 4 12.62 56.63 -17.34
CA PHE A 4 12.09 55.46 -16.62
C PHE A 4 10.86 54.81 -17.30
N LEU A 5 10.26 55.46 -18.30
CA LEU A 5 9.03 54.97 -18.96
C LEU A 5 9.27 54.18 -20.25
N GLN A 6 10.50 54.05 -20.75
CA GLN A 6 10.78 53.39 -22.04
C GLN A 6 11.13 51.89 -21.92
N LYS A 7 11.10 51.32 -20.71
CA LYS A 7 11.55 49.93 -20.45
C LYS A 7 10.42 48.91 -20.24
N LYS A 8 9.19 49.20 -20.72
CA LYS A 8 8.00 48.37 -20.46
C LYS A 8 7.24 47.90 -21.71
N LEU A 9 7.93 47.79 -22.85
CA LEU A 9 7.32 47.42 -24.15
C LEU A 9 8.14 46.34 -24.90
N ASN A 10 8.87 45.49 -24.17
CA ASN A 10 9.50 44.30 -24.76
C ASN A 10 8.99 43.00 -24.12
N ASP A 11 7.75 43.02 -23.61
CA ASP A 11 7.03 41.80 -23.26
C ASP A 11 6.58 41.15 -24.57
N LYS A 12 7.50 40.43 -25.22
CA LYS A 12 7.15 39.51 -26.32
C LYS A 12 6.18 38.49 -25.75
N GLY A 13 4.89 38.69 -25.99
CA GLY A 13 3.83 37.77 -25.57
C GLY A 13 4.04 36.39 -26.20
N LEU A 14 3.78 35.34 -25.41
CA LEU A 14 3.78 33.96 -25.91
C LEU A 14 2.69 33.83 -26.99
N THR A 15 3.01 33.16 -28.09
CA THR A 15 2.03 32.91 -29.14
C THR A 15 1.09 31.76 -28.73
N LEU A 16 -0.15 31.78 -29.21
CA LEU A 16 -1.10 30.69 -28.96
C LEU A 16 -0.59 29.34 -29.51
N VAL A 17 0.19 29.38 -30.60
CA VAL A 17 0.77 28.19 -31.23
C VAL A 17 1.85 27.56 -30.34
N GLU A 18 2.67 28.37 -29.67
CA GLU A 18 3.67 27.87 -28.69
C GLU A 18 3.00 27.21 -27.50
N LEU A 19 1.94 27.82 -26.96
CA LEU A 19 1.15 27.21 -25.89
C LEU A 19 0.48 25.91 -26.33
N LEU A 20 -0.02 25.86 -27.57
CA LEU A 20 -0.66 24.68 -28.15
C LEU A 20 0.34 23.52 -28.33
N ALA A 21 1.55 23.79 -28.83
CA ALA A 21 2.57 22.76 -28.98
C ALA A 21 2.96 22.12 -27.63
N VAL A 22 3.06 22.92 -26.57
CA VAL A 22 3.40 22.43 -25.22
C VAL A 22 2.31 21.52 -24.65
N ILE A 23 1.04 21.90 -24.73
CA ILE A 23 -0.05 21.07 -24.20
C ILE A 23 -0.19 19.74 -24.94
N VAL A 24 0.10 19.71 -26.25
CA VAL A 24 0.10 18.47 -27.04
C VAL A 24 1.18 17.52 -26.56
N ILE A 25 2.41 18.02 -26.36
CA ILE A 25 3.52 17.20 -25.84
C ILE A 25 3.20 16.70 -24.42
N LEU A 26 2.70 17.57 -23.53
CA LEU A 26 2.29 17.18 -22.19
C LEU A 26 1.15 16.14 -22.22
N GLY A 27 0.21 16.25 -23.16
CA GLY A 27 -0.87 15.28 -23.34
C GLY A 27 -0.38 13.89 -23.71
N ILE A 28 0.58 13.79 -24.63
CA ILE A 28 1.18 12.51 -25.03
C ILE A 28 1.94 11.87 -23.85
N ILE A 29 2.73 12.66 -23.13
CA ILE A 29 3.46 12.19 -21.94
C ILE A 29 2.48 11.71 -20.86
N ALA A 30 1.43 12.48 -20.59
CA ALA A 30 0.42 12.14 -19.59
C ALA A 30 -0.31 10.84 -19.92
N ALA A 31 -0.64 10.59 -21.19
CA ALA A 31 -1.33 9.38 -21.63
C ALA A 31 -0.55 8.09 -21.30
N ILE A 32 0.79 8.12 -21.38
CA ILE A 32 1.64 6.97 -21.06
C ILE A 32 1.96 6.92 -19.56
N ALA A 33 2.22 8.08 -18.94
CA ALA A 33 2.66 8.18 -17.56
C ALA A 33 1.55 7.82 -16.55
N VAL A 34 0.30 8.24 -16.78
CA VAL A 34 -0.80 8.04 -15.82
C VAL A 34 -1.08 6.55 -15.55
N PRO A 35 -1.24 5.68 -16.56
CA PRO A 35 -1.43 4.24 -16.32
C PRO A 35 -0.23 3.60 -15.61
N ALA A 36 1.00 3.98 -15.97
CA ALA A 36 2.22 3.43 -15.37
C ALA A 36 2.34 3.79 -13.89
N ILE A 37 2.11 5.06 -13.53
CA ILE A 37 2.15 5.54 -12.14
C ILE A 37 1.04 4.89 -11.30
N GLY A 38 -0.17 4.71 -11.86
CA GLY A 38 -1.28 4.05 -11.18
C GLY A 38 -0.92 2.64 -10.72
N ASN A 39 -0.27 1.84 -11.59
CA ASN A 39 0.17 0.48 -11.26
C ASN A 39 1.27 0.47 -10.19
N ILE A 40 2.23 1.41 -10.25
CA ILE A 40 3.28 1.54 -9.24
C ILE A 40 2.68 1.83 -7.87
N ILE A 41 1.74 2.78 -7.78
CA ILE A 41 1.07 3.13 -6.52
C ILE A 41 0.27 1.94 -5.99
N ALA A 42 -0.45 1.22 -6.85
CA ALA A 42 -1.20 0.02 -6.44
C ALA A 42 -0.28 -1.07 -5.87
N ASN A 43 0.86 -1.32 -6.53
CA ASN A 43 1.85 -2.30 -6.06
C ASN A 43 2.49 -1.88 -4.73
N SER A 44 2.83 -0.59 -4.55
CA SER A 44 3.33 -0.08 -3.27
C SER A 44 2.32 -0.27 -2.13
N LYS A 45 1.03 -0.07 -2.40
CA LYS A 45 -0.05 -0.32 -1.44
C LYS A 45 -0.17 -1.81 -1.10
N VAL A 46 -0.09 -2.71 -2.09
CA VAL A 46 -0.07 -4.16 -1.85
C VAL A 46 1.11 -4.51 -0.93
N ASN A 47 2.30 -3.98 -1.20
CA ASN A 47 3.48 -4.25 -0.39
C ASN A 47 3.34 -3.76 1.05
N ALA A 48 2.72 -2.59 1.27
CA ALA A 48 2.40 -2.11 2.61
C ALA A 48 1.45 -3.08 3.33
N LEU A 49 0.37 -3.52 2.68
CA LEU A 49 -0.56 -4.49 3.27
C LEU A 49 0.09 -5.85 3.56
N LYS A 50 1.04 -6.29 2.72
CA LYS A 50 1.85 -7.49 2.97
C LYS A 50 2.74 -7.31 4.21
N ALA A 51 3.36 -6.15 4.35
CA ALA A 51 4.17 -5.81 5.52
C ALA A 51 3.33 -5.79 6.80
N ASP A 52 2.11 -5.26 6.76
CA ASP A 52 1.18 -5.32 7.90
C ASP A 52 0.90 -6.77 8.31
N GLY A 53 0.70 -7.68 7.35
CA GLY A 53 0.55 -9.11 7.62
C GLY A 53 1.78 -9.75 8.29
N GLN A 54 2.99 -9.35 7.89
CA GLN A 54 4.24 -9.79 8.53
C GLN A 54 4.39 -9.25 9.95
N ASN A 55 3.99 -8.00 10.17
CA ASN A 55 4.02 -7.38 11.50
C ASN A 55 3.07 -8.13 12.45
N VAL A 56 1.87 -8.47 11.99
CA VAL A 56 0.91 -9.27 12.78
C VAL A 56 1.46 -10.68 13.08
N LEU A 57 2.12 -11.34 12.12
CA LEU A 57 2.76 -12.64 12.35
C LEU A 57 3.89 -12.56 13.39
N SER A 58 4.73 -11.53 13.29
CA SER A 58 5.84 -11.29 14.23
C SER A 58 5.31 -11.00 15.64
N ALA A 59 4.30 -10.14 15.76
CA ALA A 59 3.64 -9.83 17.03
C ALA A 59 2.99 -11.09 17.65
N ALA A 60 2.33 -11.92 16.84
CA ALA A 60 1.78 -13.18 17.30
C ALA A 60 2.85 -14.17 17.77
N GLN A 61 4.01 -14.20 17.11
CA GLN A 61 5.13 -15.04 17.53
C GLN A 61 5.67 -14.63 18.91
N MET A 62 5.76 -13.32 19.18
CA MET A 62 6.11 -12.81 20.51
C MET A 62 5.04 -13.19 21.54
N TYR A 63 3.76 -12.98 21.20
CA TYR A 63 2.64 -13.34 22.08
C TYR A 63 2.64 -14.83 22.46
N PHE A 64 2.80 -15.74 21.48
CA PHE A 64 2.85 -17.18 21.76
C PHE A 64 4.07 -17.60 22.58
N THR A 65 5.15 -16.83 22.54
CA THR A 65 6.35 -17.07 23.35
C THR A 65 6.13 -16.65 24.81
N GLU A 66 5.43 -15.54 25.05
CA GLU A 66 5.22 -15.00 26.40
C GLU A 66 3.97 -15.55 27.10
N LYS A 67 2.86 -15.68 26.38
CA LYS A 67 1.54 -16.06 26.92
C LYS A 67 1.14 -17.49 26.57
N GLY A 68 1.79 -18.10 25.59
CA GLY A 68 1.41 -19.40 25.06
C GLY A 68 0.15 -19.34 24.18
N GLY A 69 -0.47 -20.49 23.97
CA GLY A 69 -1.66 -20.64 23.13
C GLY A 69 -1.37 -21.12 21.70
N ALA A 70 -2.46 -21.40 20.98
CA ALA A 70 -2.41 -21.94 19.61
C ALA A 70 -3.00 -20.97 18.57
N SER A 71 -3.76 -19.97 19.00
CA SER A 71 -4.37 -18.98 18.11
C SER A 71 -4.53 -17.65 18.85
N VAL A 72 -4.39 -16.54 18.13
CA VAL A 72 -4.55 -15.19 18.64
C VAL A 72 -5.14 -14.29 17.56
N THR A 73 -6.08 -13.43 17.93
CA THR A 73 -6.62 -12.43 16.99
C THR A 73 -5.76 -11.18 17.00
N GLN A 74 -5.80 -10.41 15.91
CA GLN A 74 -5.13 -9.12 15.86
C GLN A 74 -5.56 -8.19 17.00
N LYS A 75 -6.86 -8.18 17.34
CA LYS A 75 -7.36 -7.40 18.48
C LYS A 75 -6.64 -7.75 19.77
N ASP A 76 -6.48 -9.04 20.05
CA ASP A 76 -5.83 -9.48 21.27
C ASP A 76 -4.36 -9.03 21.31
N LEU A 77 -3.68 -9.02 20.15
CA LEU A 77 -2.30 -8.52 20.06
C LEU A 77 -2.20 -7.03 20.39
N ILE A 78 -3.20 -6.23 19.97
CA ILE A 78 -3.26 -4.81 20.30
C ILE A 78 -3.57 -4.61 21.79
N ASP A 79 -4.59 -5.30 22.29
CA ASP A 79 -5.02 -5.17 23.69
C ASP A 79 -3.93 -5.62 24.68
N ASN A 80 -3.10 -6.60 24.29
CA ASN A 80 -1.97 -7.07 25.09
C ASN A 80 -0.65 -6.32 24.81
N GLY A 81 -0.66 -5.30 23.94
CA GLY A 81 0.50 -4.43 23.69
C GLY A 81 1.60 -5.02 22.81
N PHE A 82 1.32 -6.10 22.07
CA PHE A 82 2.26 -6.70 21.11
C PHE A 82 2.19 -6.07 19.71
N LEU A 83 1.12 -5.33 19.43
CA LEU A 83 0.91 -4.64 18.16
C LEU A 83 0.35 -3.23 18.43
N GLU A 84 0.93 -2.21 17.79
CA GLU A 84 0.55 -0.81 18.06
C GLU A 84 -0.77 -0.42 17.39
N ASP A 85 -1.01 -0.90 16.16
CA ASP A 85 -2.21 -0.60 15.39
C ASP A 85 -2.62 -1.72 14.44
N ALA A 86 -3.85 -1.65 13.93
CA ALA A 86 -4.42 -2.68 13.07
C ALA A 86 -4.00 -2.58 11.58
N GLY A 87 -3.27 -1.54 11.19
CA GLY A 87 -2.81 -1.28 9.84
C GLY A 87 -3.93 -1.38 8.81
N GLY A 88 -3.61 -2.03 7.69
CA GLY A 88 -4.59 -2.37 6.65
C GLY A 88 -5.77 -3.25 7.11
N PHE A 89 -5.71 -3.89 8.27
CA PHE A 89 -6.82 -4.70 8.78
C PHE A 89 -7.89 -3.87 9.50
N ALA A 90 -7.60 -2.62 9.86
CA ALA A 90 -8.53 -1.72 10.55
C ALA A 90 -9.87 -1.55 9.80
N ALA A 91 -9.81 -1.51 8.46
CA ALA A 91 -10.99 -1.37 7.60
C ALA A 91 -11.92 -2.60 7.60
N THR A 92 -11.42 -3.75 8.04
CA THR A 92 -12.16 -5.02 8.10
C THR A 92 -12.62 -5.35 9.53
N GLY A 93 -12.14 -4.60 10.54
CA GLY A 93 -12.48 -4.76 11.96
C GLY A 93 -11.42 -5.51 12.77
N ALA A 94 -11.44 -5.41 14.09
CA ALA A 94 -10.35 -5.85 14.96
C ALA A 94 -10.11 -7.39 14.99
N THR A 95 -11.09 -8.20 14.59
CA THR A 95 -10.96 -9.66 14.43
C THR A 95 -10.63 -10.07 12.98
N ALA A 96 -10.27 -9.11 12.12
CA ALA A 96 -10.06 -9.34 10.70
C ALA A 96 -8.82 -10.15 10.35
N ALA A 97 -7.91 -10.34 11.30
CA ALA A 97 -6.78 -11.25 11.18
C ALA A 97 -6.68 -12.16 12.40
N THR A 98 -6.50 -13.45 12.14
CA THR A 98 -6.24 -14.48 13.14
C THR A 98 -4.94 -15.17 12.77
N VAL A 99 -4.03 -15.27 13.74
CA VAL A 99 -2.79 -16.03 13.59
C VAL A 99 -2.95 -17.35 14.32
N THR A 100 -2.65 -18.46 13.63
CA THR A 100 -2.64 -19.80 14.21
C THR A 100 -1.21 -20.33 14.23
N LYS A 101 -0.80 -20.85 15.38
CA LYS A 101 0.48 -21.53 15.57
C LYS A 101 0.43 -22.88 14.87
N VAL A 102 1.42 -23.15 14.02
CA VAL A 102 1.54 -24.41 13.27
C VAL A 102 2.99 -24.86 13.28
N ASP A 103 3.20 -26.17 13.28
CA ASP A 103 4.55 -26.75 13.19
C ASP A 103 5.17 -26.38 11.83
N GLY A 104 6.30 -25.67 11.86
CA GLY A 104 6.98 -25.18 10.66
C GLY A 104 6.68 -23.74 10.26
N GLY A 105 5.86 -23.00 11.03
CA GLY A 105 5.66 -21.56 10.87
C GLY A 105 4.22 -21.12 11.12
N ASN A 106 4.05 -20.02 11.86
CA ASN A 106 2.73 -19.46 12.15
C ASN A 106 2.03 -19.03 10.84
N THR A 107 0.71 -19.18 10.81
CA THR A 107 -0.11 -18.85 9.65
C THR A 107 -1.09 -17.74 9.99
N ILE A 108 -1.32 -16.81 9.06
CA ILE A 108 -2.28 -15.72 9.19
C ILE A 108 -3.46 -15.94 8.23
N THR A 109 -4.67 -15.75 8.74
CA THR A 109 -5.90 -15.72 7.95
C THR A 109 -6.61 -14.41 8.19
N GLY A 110 -6.98 -13.69 7.13
CA GLY A 110 -7.60 -12.39 7.25
C GLY A 110 -7.63 -11.58 5.98
N LYS A 111 -8.18 -10.37 6.04
CA LYS A 111 -8.21 -9.46 4.88
C LYS A 111 -7.78 -8.05 5.28
N ALA A 112 -6.66 -7.60 4.72
CA ALA A 112 -6.20 -6.23 4.82
C ALA A 112 -6.67 -5.42 3.60
N VAL A 113 -7.11 -4.19 3.82
CA VAL A 113 -7.67 -3.31 2.81
C VAL A 113 -7.10 -1.90 2.99
N THR A 114 -6.68 -1.30 1.89
CA THR A 114 -6.40 0.13 1.79
C THR A 114 -7.09 0.69 0.54
N LYS A 115 -7.16 2.01 0.40
CA LYS A 115 -7.93 2.67 -0.67
C LYS A 115 -7.59 2.10 -2.06
N GLY A 116 -8.53 1.32 -2.62
CA GLY A 116 -8.47 0.73 -3.95
C GLY A 116 -7.72 -0.62 -4.06
N VAL A 117 -7.21 -1.18 -2.96
CA VAL A 117 -6.41 -2.42 -2.96
C VAL A 117 -6.74 -3.27 -1.74
N SER A 118 -6.87 -4.59 -1.91
CA SER A 118 -7.01 -5.54 -0.81
C SER A 118 -6.03 -6.71 -0.92
N VAL A 119 -5.57 -7.22 0.22
CA VAL A 119 -4.79 -8.46 0.34
C VAL A 119 -5.56 -9.41 1.24
N SER A 120 -5.86 -10.60 0.73
CA SER A 120 -6.51 -11.67 1.48
C SER A 120 -5.47 -12.71 1.85
N PHE A 121 -5.35 -13.03 3.13
CA PHE A 121 -4.49 -14.08 3.65
C PHE A 121 -5.36 -15.30 3.97
N GLY A 122 -5.05 -16.45 3.39
CA GLY A 122 -5.73 -17.72 3.65
C GLY A 122 -4.73 -18.74 4.18
N GLY A 123 -4.48 -18.73 5.49
CA GLY A 123 -3.49 -19.59 6.12
C GLY A 123 -2.04 -19.32 5.67
N ALA A 124 -1.72 -18.08 5.30
CA ALA A 124 -0.42 -17.73 4.73
C ALA A 124 0.68 -17.68 5.79
N THR A 125 1.88 -18.17 5.48
CA THR A 125 3.09 -18.01 6.30
C THR A 125 3.87 -16.76 5.92
N SER A 126 4.89 -16.39 6.71
CA SER A 126 5.81 -15.32 6.34
C SER A 126 6.50 -15.55 4.99
N LYS A 127 6.73 -16.81 4.61
CA LYS A 127 7.30 -17.16 3.30
C LYS A 127 6.30 -16.87 2.18
N ASP A 128 5.07 -17.35 2.32
CA ASP A 128 4.02 -17.17 1.31
C ASP A 128 3.72 -15.70 1.08
N ILE A 129 3.70 -14.90 2.16
CA ILE A 129 3.56 -13.45 2.04
C ILE A 129 4.75 -12.85 1.31
N THR A 130 5.98 -13.25 1.60
CA THR A 130 7.15 -12.65 0.92
C THR A 130 7.16 -12.99 -0.58
N GLU A 131 6.91 -14.26 -0.91
CA GLU A 131 6.97 -14.80 -2.27
C GLU A 131 5.73 -14.48 -3.12
N ALA A 132 4.62 -14.05 -2.50
CA ALA A 132 3.42 -13.68 -3.23
C ALA A 132 3.67 -12.57 -4.25
N ASP A 133 3.34 -12.86 -5.51
CA ASP A 133 3.47 -11.94 -6.63
C ASP A 133 2.73 -10.62 -6.39
N VAL A 134 3.44 -9.50 -6.55
CA VAL A 134 2.89 -8.15 -6.44
C VAL A 134 2.28 -7.75 -7.78
N LYS A 135 1.32 -8.53 -8.29
CA LYS A 135 0.60 -8.20 -9.51
C LYS A 135 -0.78 -7.68 -9.16
N ALA A 136 -0.86 -6.40 -8.81
CA ALA A 136 -2.12 -5.70 -8.65
C ALA A 136 -2.76 -5.43 -10.03
N THR A 137 -3.04 -6.46 -10.83
CA THR A 137 -3.72 -6.26 -12.11
C THR A 137 -5.20 -5.94 -11.90
N THR A 138 -5.78 -6.26 -10.73
CA THR A 138 -7.14 -5.81 -10.37
C THR A 138 -7.41 -5.91 -8.86
N GLY A 139 -7.10 -4.86 -8.09
CA GLY A 139 -7.69 -4.54 -6.77
C GLY A 139 -7.65 -5.56 -5.61
N LYS A 140 -7.22 -6.80 -5.84
CA LYS A 140 -7.27 -7.92 -4.90
C LYS A 140 -6.09 -8.84 -5.15
N VAL A 141 -5.25 -8.99 -4.13
CA VAL A 141 -4.19 -9.98 -4.06
C VAL A 141 -4.61 -11.05 -3.07
N ILE A 142 -4.39 -12.31 -3.41
CA ILE A 142 -4.69 -13.44 -2.54
C ILE A 142 -3.37 -14.13 -2.23
N VAL A 143 -3.07 -14.25 -0.94
CA VAL A 143 -1.91 -14.97 -0.42
C VAL A 143 -2.44 -16.18 0.32
N THR A 144 -2.07 -17.37 -0.15
CA THR A 144 -2.43 -18.64 0.46
C THR A 144 -1.18 -19.49 0.63
N ARG A 145 -1.26 -20.46 1.53
CA ARG A 145 -0.29 -21.53 1.64
C ARG A 145 -0.30 -22.45 0.41
#